data_AF-A0A353XXY3-F1
#
_entry.id   AF-A0A353XXY3-F1
#
_cell.length_a   1.000
_cell.length_b   1.000
_cell.length_c   1.000
_cell.angle_alpha   90.00
_cell.angle_beta   90.00
_cell.angle_gamma   90.00
#
_symmetry.space_group_name_H-M   'P 1'
#
loop_
_entity.id
_entity.type
_entity.pdbx_description
1 polymer ?
#
loop_
_entity_poly.entity_id
_entity_poly.type
_entity_poly.pdbx_seq_one_letter_code
_entity_poly.pdbx_strand_id
1 'polypeptide(L)'
;MMNMKKLFAKAETFLNSDKRKRKEKKKCLKHVLKKLRKQEEKLNARLQNESDEQVIDKLNRKIALVHAQRKKGLALMKELMEKKKSG
;
A
#
# COMPACT_ATOMS: atom_id res chain seq x y z
N MET A 1 -15.67 -10.04 1.39
CA MET A 1 -14.65 -9.12 0.81
C MET A 1 -13.76 -8.57 1.92
N MET A 2 -12.43 -8.73 1.82
CA MET A 2 -11.51 -8.11 2.80
C MET A 2 -11.31 -6.63 2.46
N ASN A 3 -11.84 -5.75 3.30
CA ASN A 3 -11.71 -4.31 3.18
C ASN A 3 -10.23 -3.90 3.28
N MET A 4 -9.67 -3.22 2.29
CA MET A 4 -8.29 -2.69 2.31
C MET A 4 -7.98 -1.89 3.58
N LYS A 5 -8.99 -1.21 4.13
CA LYS A 5 -8.91 -0.53 5.43
C LYS A 5 -8.47 -1.46 6.57
N LYS A 6 -8.95 -2.70 6.61
CA LYS A 6 -8.55 -3.70 7.63
C LYS A 6 -7.12 -4.18 7.45
N LEU A 7 -6.64 -4.25 6.21
CA LEU A 7 -5.25 -4.59 5.89
C LEU A 7 -4.29 -3.48 6.31
N PHE A 8 -4.67 -2.22 6.06
CA PHE A 8 -3.93 -1.05 6.54
C PHE A 8 -3.94 -0.95 8.07
N ALA A 9 -5.10 -1.10 8.71
CA ALA A 9 -5.20 -1.08 10.17
C ALA A 9 -4.34 -2.17 10.82
N LYS A 10 -4.36 -3.41 10.29
CA LYS A 10 -3.45 -4.46 10.74
C LYS A 10 -1.99 -4.03 10.55
N ALA A 11 -1.63 -3.50 9.38
CA ALA A 11 -0.27 -3.03 9.16
C ALA A 11 0.14 -1.96 10.20
N GLU A 12 -0.73 -1.00 10.51
CA GLU A 12 -0.51 0.04 11.52
C GLU A 12 -0.32 -0.53 12.94
N THR A 13 -1.20 -1.43 13.39
CA THR A 13 -1.08 -2.07 14.70
C THR A 13 0.21 -2.89 14.80
N PHE A 14 0.60 -3.57 13.72
CA PHE A 14 1.86 -4.31 13.64
C PHE A 14 3.09 -3.40 13.62
N LEU A 15 2.97 -2.14 13.16
CA LEU A 15 4.08 -1.19 13.15
C LEU A 15 4.48 -0.75 14.57
N ASN A 16 3.50 -0.57 15.47
CA ASN A 16 3.73 -0.11 16.86
C ASN A 16 4.38 -1.13 17.82
N SER A 17 4.36 -2.44 17.55
CA SER A 17 4.82 -3.48 18.51
C SER A 17 6.31 -3.86 18.38
N ASP A 18 7.19 -3.22 19.15
CA ASP A 18 8.53 -3.65 19.61
C ASP A 18 9.66 -4.09 18.63
N LYS A 19 10.90 -3.89 19.07
CA LYS A 19 12.15 -3.86 18.28
C LYS A 19 12.63 -5.21 17.72
N ARG A 20 12.19 -6.37 18.21
CA ARG A 20 12.56 -7.72 17.68
C ARG A 20 11.78 -8.15 16.44
N LYS A 21 10.57 -7.61 16.20
CA LYS A 21 9.74 -7.94 15.03
C LYS A 21 10.09 -7.15 13.75
N ARG A 22 11.13 -6.30 13.78
CA ARG A 22 11.44 -5.35 12.68
C ARG A 22 11.70 -5.99 11.30
N LYS A 23 12.33 -7.16 11.23
CA LYS A 23 12.53 -7.88 9.95
C LYS A 23 11.21 -8.39 9.37
N GLU A 24 10.35 -8.97 10.21
CA GLU A 24 9.02 -9.44 9.80
C GLU A 24 8.09 -8.28 9.44
N LYS A 25 8.13 -7.18 10.20
CA LYS A 25 7.42 -5.93 9.87
C LYS A 25 7.79 -5.40 8.49
N LYS A 26 9.09 -5.36 8.15
CA LYS A 26 9.56 -4.96 6.82
C LYS A 26 9.10 -5.94 5.73
N LYS A 27 9.09 -7.25 6.00
CA LYS A 27 8.59 -8.26 5.05
C LYS A 27 7.08 -8.08 4.80
N CYS A 28 6.27 -7.93 5.86
CA CYS A 28 4.83 -7.68 5.74
C CYS A 28 4.53 -6.39 4.98
N LEU A 29 5.20 -5.29 5.32
CA LEU A 29 5.01 -4.01 4.64
C LEU A 29 5.42 -4.07 3.16
N LYS A 30 6.56 -4.70 2.84
CA LYS A 30 6.96 -4.99 1.45
C LYS A 30 5.92 -5.82 0.72
N HIS A 31 5.33 -6.83 1.37
CA HIS A 31 4.30 -7.67 0.76
C HIS A 31 3.03 -6.88 0.45
N VAL A 32 2.60 -6.03 1.39
CA VAL A 32 1.44 -5.14 1.19
C VAL A 32 1.72 -4.14 0.06
N LEU A 33 2.89 -3.50 0.03
CA LEU A 33 3.28 -2.59 -1.05
C LEU A 33 3.36 -3.30 -2.41
N LYS A 34 3.88 -4.53 -2.46
CA LYS A 34 3.92 -5.34 -3.69
C LYS A 34 2.51 -5.69 -4.16
N LYS A 35 1.58 -5.98 -3.25
CA LYS A 35 0.17 -6.21 -3.59
C LYS A 35 -0.51 -4.94 -4.11
N LEU A 36 -0.26 -3.78 -3.48
CA LEU A 36 -0.78 -2.49 -3.94
C LEU A 36 -0.27 -2.14 -5.33
N ARG A 37 1.03 -2.32 -5.60
CA ARG A 37 1.62 -2.14 -6.94
C ARG A 37 0.94 -3.04 -7.99
N LYS A 38 0.77 -4.34 -7.69
CA LYS A 38 0.10 -5.27 -8.62
C LYS A 38 -1.37 -4.88 -8.86
N GLN A 39 -2.05 -4.33 -7.85
CA GLN A 39 -3.42 -3.85 -8.03
C GLN A 39 -3.47 -2.58 -8.88
N GLU A 40 -2.54 -1.65 -8.68
CA GLU A 40 -2.38 -0.45 -9.50
C GLU A 40 -2.12 -0.80 -10.97
N GLU A 41 -1.17 -1.71 -11.24
CA GLU A 41 -0.89 -2.21 -12.60
C GLU A 41 -2.13 -2.87 -13.24
N LYS A 42 -2.88 -3.67 -12.48
CA LYS A 42 -4.13 -4.28 -12.98
C LYS A 42 -5.22 -3.25 -13.26
N LEU A 43 -5.33 -2.20 -12.45
CA LEU A 43 -6.33 -1.16 -12.65
C LEU A 43 -5.96 -0.29 -13.86
N ASN A 44 -4.68 0.03 -14.04
CA ASN A 44 -4.18 0.74 -15.22
C ASN A 44 -4.38 -0.08 -16.50
N ALA A 45 -4.09 -1.38 -16.48
CA ALA A 45 -4.31 -2.25 -17.63
C ALA A 45 -5.81 -2.35 -18.01
N ARG A 46 -6.71 -2.32 -17.02
CA ARG A 46 -8.15 -2.24 -17.27
C ARG A 46 -8.55 -0.89 -17.85
N LEU A 47 -8.02 0.20 -17.31
CA LEU A 47 -8.27 1.56 -17.79
C LEU A 47 -7.88 1.72 -19.27
N GLN A 48 -6.76 1.13 -19.69
CA GLN A 48 -6.28 1.19 -21.09
C GLN A 48 -7.20 0.51 -22.11
N ASN A 49 -8.03 -0.44 -21.67
CA ASN A 49 -8.94 -1.19 -22.54
C ASN A 49 -10.41 -0.80 -22.33
N GLU A 50 -10.68 0.20 -21.49
CA GLU A 50 -12.02 0.64 -21.14
C GLU A 50 -12.39 1.89 -21.93
N SER A 51 -13.57 1.90 -22.53
CA SER A 51 -14.08 3.03 -23.33
C SER A 51 -15.26 3.73 -22.66
N ASP A 52 -15.80 3.15 -21.59
CA ASP A 52 -16.89 3.72 -20.81
C ASP A 52 -16.37 4.78 -19.84
N GLU A 53 -16.76 6.04 -20.04
CA GLU A 53 -16.34 7.19 -19.21
C GLU A 53 -16.68 7.03 -17.72
N GLN A 54 -17.82 6.42 -17.38
CA GLN A 54 -18.19 6.20 -15.97
C GLN A 54 -17.30 5.14 -15.32
N VAL A 55 -16.91 4.11 -16.08
CA VAL A 55 -15.99 3.08 -15.61
C VAL A 55 -14.57 3.63 -15.51
N ILE A 56 -14.14 4.44 -16.48
CA ILE A 56 -12.87 5.17 -16.47
C ILE A 56 -12.75 6.05 -15.23
N ASP A 57 -13.76 6.86 -14.91
CA ASP A 57 -13.74 7.72 -13.71
C ASP A 57 -13.64 6.90 -12.41
N LYS A 58 -14.42 5.81 -12.31
CA LYS A 58 -14.36 4.89 -11.16
C LYS A 58 -12.97 4.24 -11.03
N LEU A 59 -12.36 3.83 -12.14
CA LEU A 59 -11.02 3.25 -12.17
C LEU A 59 -9.98 4.29 -11.74
N ASN A 60 -10.05 5.52 -12.24
CA ASN A 60 -9.15 6.62 -11.89
C ASN A 60 -9.21 6.95 -10.39
N ARG A 61 -10.40 7.07 -9.80
CA ARG A 61 -10.57 7.28 -8.34
C ARG A 61 -9.93 6.14 -7.54
N LYS A 62 -10.08 4.91 -8.01
CA LYS A 62 -9.52 3.72 -7.36
C LYS A 62 -7.99 3.66 -7.48
N ILE A 63 -7.45 4.02 -8.64
CA ILE A 63 -6.00 4.16 -8.87
C ILE A 63 -5.44 5.22 -7.93
N ALA A 64 -6.06 6.40 -7.86
CA ALA A 64 -5.63 7.48 -6.97
C ALA A 64 -5.61 7.06 -5.49
N LEU A 65 -6.63 6.33 -5.03
CA LEU A 65 -6.69 5.82 -3.66
C LEU A 65 -5.58 4.80 -3.38
N VAL A 66 -5.35 3.85 -4.30
CA VAL A 66 -4.28 2.85 -4.19
C VAL A 66 -2.91 3.53 -4.21
N HIS A 67 -2.71 4.53 -5.06
CA HIS A 67 -1.48 5.29 -5.16
C HIS A 67 -1.19 6.08 -3.87
N ALA A 68 -2.19 6.78 -3.32
CA ALA A 68 -2.08 7.49 -2.04
C ALA A 68 -1.74 6.53 -0.89
N GLN A 69 -2.39 5.37 -0.84
CA GLN A 69 -2.10 4.32 0.14
C GLN A 69 -0.68 3.76 0.01
N ARG A 70 -0.22 3.54 -1.23
CA ARG A 70 1.15 3.08 -1.52
C ARG A 70 2.18 4.12 -1.08
N LYS A 71 1.95 5.41 -1.37
CA LYS A 71 2.82 6.52 -0.95
C LYS A 71 2.93 6.59 0.58
N LYS A 72 1.81 6.46 1.30
CA LYS A 72 1.80 6.36 2.78
C LYS A 72 2.60 5.17 3.29
N GLY A 73 2.41 3.98 2.70
CA GLY A 73 3.19 2.79 3.07
C GLY A 73 4.69 2.93 2.80
N LEU A 74 5.09 3.63 1.73
CA LEU A 74 6.49 3.95 1.43
C LEU A 74 7.09 4.95 2.43
N ALA A 75 6.34 5.97 2.83
CA ALA A 75 6.76 6.92 3.86
C ALA A 75 7.01 6.21 5.19
N LEU A 76 6.07 5.37 5.64
CA LEU A 76 6.23 4.53 6.84
C LEU A 76 7.44 3.61 6.73
N MET A 77 7.70 3.03 5.55
CA MET A 77 8.89 2.20 5.33
C MET A 77 10.18 3.01 5.45
N LYS A 78 10.20 4.25 4.97
CA LYS A 78 11.34 5.17 5.07
C LYS A 78 11.60 5.56 6.52
N GLU A 79 10.57 5.91 7.29
CA GLU A 79 10.69 6.21 8.73
C GLU A 79 11.25 5.02 9.53
N LEU A 80 10.82 3.80 9.22
CA LEU A 80 11.37 2.56 9.81
C LEU A 80 12.83 2.28 9.42
N MET A 81 13.34 2.90 8.35
CA MET A 81 14.73 2.82 7.93
C MET A 81 15.58 3.96 8.52
N GLU A 82 15.03 5.17 8.62
CA GLU A 82 15.70 6.36 9.17
C GLU A 82 15.88 6.28 10.70
N LYS A 83 14.93 5.68 11.43
CA LYS A 83 15.09 5.33 12.87
C LYS A 83 16.25 4.35 13.17
N LYS A 84 17.04 3.99 12.16
CA LYS A 84 18.21 3.12 12.23
C LYS A 84 19.55 3.88 12.18
N LYS A 85 19.56 5.20 11.91
CA LYS A 85 20.78 6.02 11.81
C LYS A 85 21.12 6.85 13.06
N SER A 86 20.24 6.87 14.07
CA SER A 86 20.40 7.71 15.27
C SER A 86 20.48 6.92 16.57
N GLY A 87 20.92 5.66 16.55
CA GLY A 87 21.09 4.85 17.75
C GLY A 87 22.04 3.68 17.55
#